data_AF-A0A959S1G4-F1
#
_entry.id   AF-A0A959S1G4-F1
#
_cell.length_a   1.000
_cell.length_b   1.000
_cell.length_c   1.000
_cell.angle_alpha   90.00
_cell.angle_beta   90.00
_cell.angle_gamma   90.00
#
_symmetry.space_group_name_H-M   'P 1'
#
loop_
_entity.id
_entity.type
_entity.pdbx_description
1 polymer ?
#
loop_
_entity_poly.entity_id
_entity_poly.type
_entity_poly.pdbx_seq_one_letter_code
_entity_poly.pdbx_strand_id
1 'polypeptide(L)' 'MYHLEGTVLTLAFTAFFIFLISRMSFFRIGAIPVRWFQGVFVLKVLSGFLLYLIYTYYYT' A
#
# COMPACT_ATOMS: atom_id res chain seq x y z
N MET A 1 19.96 -7.76 11.03
CA MET A 1 19.28 -6.53 11.51
C MET A 1 18.68 -5.68 10.38
N TYR A 2 19.24 -5.70 9.16
CA TYR A 2 18.71 -4.95 7.99
C TYR A 2 17.28 -5.30 7.53
N HIS A 3 16.78 -6.52 7.80
CA HIS A 3 15.42 -6.91 7.39
C HIS A 3 14.31 -6.20 8.18
N LEU A 4 14.55 -5.89 9.46
CA LEU A 4 13.57 -5.22 10.31
C LEU A 4 13.34 -3.77 9.88
N GLU A 5 14.41 -3.05 9.52
CA GLU A 5 14.32 -1.65 9.12
C GLU A 5 13.55 -1.48 7.80
N GLY A 6 13.77 -2.37 6.84
CA GLY A 6 13.02 -2.38 5.57
C GLY A 6 11.53 -2.65 5.79
N THR A 7 11.18 -3.61 6.65
CA THR A 7 9.78 -3.90 6.98
C THR A 7 9.11 -2.74 7.70
N VAL A 8 9.79 -2.14 8.69
CA VAL A 8 9.27 -0.98 9.43
C VAL A 8 9.04 0.20 8.49
N LEU A 9 9.99 0.50 7.60
CA LEU A 9 9.84 1.57 6.61
C LEU A 9 8.65 1.33 5.70
N THR A 10 8.48 0.09 5.20
CA THR A 10 7.35 -0.27 4.33
C THR A 10 6.00 -0.11 5.03
N LEU A 11 5.91 -0.51 6.30
CA LEU A 11 4.69 -0.34 7.11
C LEU A 11 4.41 1.15 7.39
N ALA A 12 5.43 1.92 7.77
CA ALA A 12 5.31 3.35 8.02
C ALA A 12 4.87 4.11 6.75
N PHE A 13 5.44 3.78 5.60
CA PHE A 13 5.08 4.38 4.32
C PHE A 13 3.63 4.03 3.95
N THR A 14 3.24 2.76 4.11
CA THR A 14 1.87 2.31 3.85
C THR A 14 0.86 3.06 4.74
N ALA A 15 1.14 3.18 6.03
CA ALA A 15 0.30 3.92 6.98
C ALA A 15 0.22 5.41 6.63
N PHE A 16 1.35 6.02 6.25
CA PHE A 16 1.41 7.42 5.83
C PHE A 16 0.53 7.69 4.61
N PHE A 17 0.57 6.83 3.59
CA PHE A 17 -0.29 6.99 2.40
C PHE A 17 -1.77 6.76 2.71
N ILE A 18 -2.11 5.78 3.56
CA ILE A 18 -3.50 5.58 4.01
C ILE A 18 -4.03 6.82 4.74
N PHE A 19 -3.20 7.43 5.60
CA PHE A 19 -3.51 8.69 6.27
C PHE A 19 -3.65 9.84 5.28
N LEU A 20 -2.75 9.95 4.31
CA LEU A 20 -2.78 11.00 3.30
C LEU A 20 -4.06 10.92 2.44
N ILE A 21 -4.44 9.71 2.02
CA ILE A 21 -5.69 9.44 1.29
C ILE A 21 -6.91 9.90 2.11
N SER A 22 -6.88 9.71 3.44
CA SER A 22 -7.96 10.16 4.32
C SER A 22 -8.08 11.69 4.44
N ARG A 23 -6.94 12.40 4.33
CA ARG A 23 -6.88 13.84 4.58
C ARG A 23 -7.21 14.67 3.34
N MET A 24 -6.74 14.23 2.18
CA MET A 24 -6.85 15.00 0.93
C MET A 24 -8.30 15.14 0.45
N SER A 25 -8.68 16.34 0.02
CA SER A 25 -9.99 16.63 -0.58
C SER A 25 -10.19 15.94 -1.92
N PHE A 26 -9.10 15.62 -2.63
CA PHE A 26 -9.10 14.91 -3.90
C PHE A 26 -9.84 13.56 -3.85
N PHE A 27 -9.74 12.83 -2.74
CA PHE A 27 -10.39 11.52 -2.58
C PHE A 27 -11.82 11.60 -2.06
N ARG A 28 -12.34 12.81 -1.79
CA ARG A 28 -13.73 13.04 -1.35
C ARG A 28 -14.62 13.24 -2.57
N ILE A 29 -14.68 12.23 -3.43
CA ILE A 29 -15.54 12.22 -4.61
C ILE A 29 -16.94 11.77 -4.16
N GLY A 30 -17.97 12.58 -4.41
CA GLY A 30 -19.26 12.50 -3.70
C GLY A 30 -19.94 11.13 -3.66
N ALA A 31 -19.76 10.29 -4.67
CA ALA A 31 -20.38 8.95 -4.72
C ALA A 31 -19.50 7.82 -4.16
N ILE A 32 -18.19 8.05 -3.99
CA ILE A 32 -17.22 6.99 -3.64
C ILE A 32 -16.65 7.26 -2.25
N PRO A 33 -16.85 6.35 -1.28
CA PRO A 33 -16.30 6.55 0.05
C PRO A 33 -14.78 6.42 0.02
N VAL A 34 -14.09 7.24 0.81
CA VAL A 34 -12.61 7.28 0.95
C VAL A 34 -12.01 5.90 1.25
N ARG A 35 -12.76 5.04 1.96
CA ARG A 35 -12.38 3.65 2.28
C ARG A 35 -12.12 2.80 1.03
N TRP A 36 -12.81 3.05 -0.08
CA TRP A 36 -12.53 2.37 -1.34
C TRP A 36 -11.14 2.71 -1.87
N PHE A 37 -10.76 3.99 -1.86
CA PHE A 37 -9.42 4.41 -2.27
C PHE A 37 -8.34 3.82 -1.37
N GLN A 38 -8.57 3.78 -0.06
CA GLN A 38 -7.68 3.10 0.88
C GLN A 38 -7.57 1.60 0.58
N GLY A 39 -8.70 0.93 0.32
CA GLY A 39 -8.73 -0.50 -0.03
C GLY A 39 -7.98 -0.80 -1.33
N VAL A 40 -8.19 0.01 -2.38
CA VAL A 40 -7.48 -0.11 -3.66
C VAL A 40 -5.98 0.12 -3.48
N PHE A 41 -5.58 1.06 -2.63
CA PHE A 41 -4.17 1.28 -2.29
C PHE A 41 -3.54 0.06 -1.60
N VAL A 42 -4.22 -0.51 -0.59
CA VAL A 42 -3.74 -1.72 0.10
C VAL A 42 -3.64 -2.90 -0.86
N LEU A 43 -4.66 -3.11 -1.71
CA LEU A 43 -4.64 -4.13 -2.76
C LEU A 43 -3.43 -3.96 -3.68
N LYS A 44 -3.13 -2.73 -4.12
CA LYS A 44 -1.95 -2.44 -4.95
C LYS A 44 -0.64 -2.87 -4.27
N VAL A 45 -0.48 -2.55 -2.98
CA VAL A 45 0.71 -2.95 -2.20
C VAL A 45 0.81 -4.47 -2.11
N LEU A 46 -0.30 -5.17 -1.82
CA LEU A 46 -0.34 -6.63 -1.77
C LEU A 46 -0.03 -7.27 -3.14
N SER A 47 -0.57 -6.72 -4.23
CA SER A 47 -0.27 -7.21 -5.59
C SER A 47 1.22 -7.06 -5.93
N GLY A 48 1.84 -5.93 -5.56
CA GLY A 48 3.29 -5.75 -5.74
C GLY A 48 4.11 -6.75 -4.94
N PHE A 49 3.70 -7.04 -3.69
CA PHE A 49 4.34 -8.06 -2.85
C PHE A 49 4.19 -9.48 -3.42
N LEU A 50 2.99 -9.83 -3.89
CA LEU A 50 2.74 -11.12 -4.56
C LEU A 50 3.60 -11.27 -5.82
N LEU A 51 3.69 -10.21 -6.63
CA LEU A 51 4.56 -10.19 -7.81
C LEU A 51 6.03 -10.40 -7.45
N TYR A 52 6.51 -9.75 -6.39
CA TYR A 52 7.88 -9.98 -5.90
C TYR A 52 8.09 -11.45 -5.51
N LEU A 53 7.14 -12.07 -4.81
CA LEU A 53 7.23 -13.48 -4.44
C LEU A 53 7.24 -14.41 -5.65
N ILE A 54 6.34 -14.19 -6.61
CA ILE A 54 6.28 -14.95 -7.86
C ILE A 54 7.59 -14.78 -8.62
N TYR A 55 8.09 -13.56 -8.75
CA TYR A 55 9.33 -13.28 -9.45
C TYR A 55 10.52 -13.99 -8.79
N THR A 56 10.59 -13.93 -7.47
CA THR A 56 11.66 -14.56 -6.68
C THR A 56 11.61 -16.09 -6.74
N TYR A 57 10.42 -16.69 -6.84
CA TYR A 57 10.29 -18.16 -6.85
C TYR A 57 10.46 -18.77 -8.24
N TYR A 58 10.01 -18.08 -9.29
CA TYR A 58 9.96 -18.64 -10.65
C TYR A 58 11.05 -18.11 -11.58
N TYR A 59 11.61 -16.93 -11.32
CA TYR A 59 12.50 -16.23 -12.26
C TYR A 59 13.86 -15.83 -11.68
N THR A 60 14.06 -16.03 -10.37
CA THR A 60 15.33 -15.84 -9.67
C THR A 60 15.76 -17.17 -9.08
#